data_AF-A0A1W9GBW3-F1
#
_entry.id   AF-A0A1W9GBW3-F1
#
_cell.length_a   1.000
_cell.length_b   1.000
_cell.length_c   1.000
_cell.angle_alpha   90.00
_cell.angle_beta   90.00
_cell.angle_gamma   90.00
#
_symmetry.space_group_name_H-M   'P 1'
#
loop_
_entity.id
_entity.type
_entity.pdbx_description
1 polymer ?
#
loop_
_entity_poly.entity_id
_entity_poly.type
_entity_poly.pdbx_seq_one_letter_code
_entity_poly.pdbx_strand_id
1 'polypeptide(L)' 'MNKEQFGQFWEQLKTPLKAKWVRITEEDLVEIKGNLDVFGAVLQKRYGELQTDEVAAWANRRYCHWSGNYLGYKEEAPAL' A
#
# COMPACT_ATOMS: atom_id res chain seq x y z
N MET A 1 1.56 -9.12 -3.32
CA MET A 1 2.15 -8.66 -4.60
C MET A 1 3.67 -8.78 -4.52
N ASN A 2 4.35 -9.02 -5.64
CA ASN A 2 5.83 -9.03 -5.71
C ASN A 2 6.39 -7.64 -6.08
N LYS A 3 7.73 -7.50 -6.13
CA LYS A 3 8.41 -6.21 -6.39
C LYS A 3 8.05 -5.61 -7.74
N GLU A 4 8.01 -6.41 -8.79
CA GLU A 4 7.66 -5.95 -10.15
C GLU A 4 6.21 -5.47 -10.23
N GLN A 5 5.29 -6.25 -9.66
CA GLN A 5 3.87 -5.92 -9.57
C GLN A 5 3.63 -4.61 -8.79
N PHE A 6 4.37 -4.39 -7.70
CA PHE A 6 4.28 -3.15 -6.93
C PHE A 6 4.72 -1.94 -7.77
N GLY A 7 5.81 -2.08 -8.54
CA GLY A 7 6.28 -1.03 -9.45
C GLY A 7 5.26 -0.68 -10.54
N GLN A 8 4.63 -1.68 -11.16
CA GLN A 8 3.57 -1.46 -12.15
C GLN A 8 2.33 -0.76 -11.55
N PHE A 9 1.98 -1.12 -10.32
CA PHE A 9 0.81 -0.59 -9.62
C PHE A 9 1.05 0.81 -9.01
N TRP A 10 2.31 1.23 -8.88
CA TRP A 10 2.70 2.42 -8.12
C TRP A 10 1.96 3.70 -8.50
N GLU A 11 1.81 3.96 -9.80
CA GLU A 11 1.12 5.15 -10.30
C GLU A 11 -0.33 5.24 -9.78
N GLN A 12 -1.00 4.10 -9.65
CA GLN A 12 -2.36 4.01 -9.13
C GLN A 12 -2.43 4.05 -7.61
N LEU A 13 -1.35 3.67 -6.92
CA LEU A 13 -1.28 3.63 -5.46
C LEU A 13 -0.95 4.99 -4.82
N LYS A 14 -0.16 5.84 -5.48
CA LYS A 14 0.34 7.11 -4.92
C LYS A 14 -0.74 8.01 -4.33
N THR A 15 -1.73 8.38 -5.14
CA THR A 15 -2.82 9.27 -4.75
C THR A 15 -3.61 8.74 -3.55
N PRO A 16 -4.13 7.50 -3.57
CA PRO A 16 -4.86 6.97 -2.43
C PRO A 16 -3.97 6.71 -1.20
N LEU A 17 -2.69 6.40 -1.39
CA LEU A 17 -1.73 6.22 -0.29
C LEU A 17 -1.59 7.53 0.50
N LYS A 18 -1.32 8.65 -0.18
CA LYS A 18 -1.25 9.99 0.45
C LYS A 18 -2.58 10.41 1.08
N ALA A 19 -3.70 10.12 0.43
CA ALA A 19 -5.02 10.52 0.92
C ALA A 19 -5.44 9.77 2.20
N LYS A 20 -5.13 8.47 2.31
CA LYS A 20 -5.51 7.65 3.47
C LYS A 20 -4.52 7.76 4.63
N TRP A 21 -3.23 7.89 4.33
CA TRP A 21 -2.15 7.76 5.30
C TRP A 21 -1.44 9.10 5.50
N VAL A 22 -1.98 9.93 6.41
CA VAL A 22 -1.61 11.34 6.59
C VAL A 22 -0.13 11.61 6.90
N ARG A 23 0.61 10.64 7.45
CA ARG A 23 2.07 10.80 7.69
C ARG A 23 2.93 10.50 6.47
N ILE A 24 2.35 10.01 5.37
CA ILE A 24 3.05 9.87 4.09
C ILE A 24 3.08 11.24 3.40
N THR A 25 4.28 11.75 3.15
CA THR A 25 4.49 13.04 2.48
C THR A 25 4.69 12.86 0.98
N GLU A 26 4.74 13.97 0.23
CA GLU A 26 5.09 13.92 -1.20
C GLU A 26 6.53 13.45 -1.42
N GLU A 27 7.44 13.87 -0.53
CA GLU A 27 8.84 13.43 -0.55
C GLU A 27 8.95 11.92 -0.39
N ASP A 28 8.16 11.34 0.53
CA ASP A 28 8.09 9.88 0.71
C ASP A 28 7.64 9.19 -0.59
N LEU A 29 6.62 9.72 -1.28
CA LEU A 29 6.18 9.14 -2.55
C LEU A 29 7.29 9.21 -3.62
N VAL A 30 8.02 10.33 -3.68
CA VAL A 30 9.15 10.47 -4.59
C VAL A 30 10.28 9.49 -4.25
N GLU A 31 10.53 9.26 -2.95
CA GLU A 31 11.52 8.28 -2.47
C GLU A 31 11.12 6.85 -2.83
N ILE A 32 9.86 6.47 -2.60
CA ILE A 32 9.35 5.12 -2.84
C ILE A 32 9.46 4.74 -4.32
N LYS A 33 9.01 5.62 -5.24
CA LYS A 33 9.16 5.45 -6.70
C LYS A 33 8.87 4.03 -7.24
N GLY A 34 7.88 3.33 -6.68
CA GLY A 34 7.51 1.97 -7.07
C GLY A 34 8.48 0.87 -6.64
N ASN A 35 9.36 1.15 -5.69
CA ASN A 35 10.25 0.18 -5.06
C ASN A 35 9.62 -0.34 -3.75
N LEU A 36 9.34 -1.65 -3.71
CA LEU A 36 8.68 -2.28 -2.57
C LEU A 36 9.54 -2.32 -1.30
N ASP A 37 10.86 -2.43 -1.42
CA ASP A 37 11.76 -2.42 -0.26
C ASP A 37 11.82 -1.01 0.36
N VAL A 38 11.93 0.01 -0.49
CA VAL A 38 11.91 1.42 -0.04
C VAL A 38 10.55 1.77 0.56
N PHE A 39 9.46 1.27 -0.01
CA PHE A 39 8.13 1.39 0.59
C PHE A 39 8.11 0.87 2.03
N GLY A 40 8.60 -0.35 2.28
CA GLY A 40 8.69 -0.90 3.63
C GLY A 40 9.52 -0.03 4.59
N ALA A 41 10.68 0.45 4.14
CA ALA A 41 11.56 1.32 4.93
C ALA A 41 10.90 2.66 5.28
N VAL A 42 10.21 3.28 4.33
CA VAL A 42 9.46 4.54 4.54
C VAL A 42 8.31 4.33 5.52
N LEU A 43 7.55 3.23 5.38
CA LEU A 43 6.49 2.91 6.33
C LEU A 43 7.02 2.75 7.75
N GLN A 44 8.12 2.01 7.91
CA GLN A 44 8.77 1.81 9.21
C GLN A 44 9.21 3.15 9.81
N LYS A 45 9.81 4.04 9.00
CA LYS A 45 10.24 5.39 9.42
C LYS A 45 9.07 6.27 9.88
N ARG A 46 7.91 6.21 9.22
CA ARG A 46 6.74 7.09 9.50
C ARG A 46 5.80 6.54 10.58
N TYR A 47 5.71 5.23 10.69
CA TYR A 47 4.66 4.54 11.44
C TYR A 47 5.16 3.50 12.44
N GLY A 48 6.42 3.07 12.36
CA GLY A 48 6.95 1.97 13.17
C GLY A 48 6.39 0.60 12.74
N GLU A 49 6.82 -0.47 13.42
CA GLU A 49 6.48 -1.84 13.02
C GLU A 49 4.98 -2.13 13.03
N LEU A 50 4.27 -1.75 14.10
CA LEU A 50 2.85 -2.11 14.31
C LEU A 50 1.91 -1.62 13.19
N GLN A 51 2.14 -0.43 12.65
CA GLN A 51 1.27 0.15 11.64
C GLN A 51 1.83 -0.02 10.21
N THR A 52 3.11 -0.40 10.07
CA THR A 52 3.70 -0.77 8.77
C THR A 52 2.94 -1.92 8.12
N ASP A 53 2.63 -2.97 8.88
CA ASP A 53 1.90 -4.13 8.37
C ASP A 53 0.48 -3.76 7.90
N GLU A 54 -0.18 -2.83 8.59
CA GLU A 54 -1.52 -2.36 8.22
C GLU A 54 -1.49 -1.62 6.87
N VAL A 55 -0.52 -0.70 6.68
CA VAL A 55 -0.38 0.03 5.41
C VAL A 55 -0.01 -0.92 4.27
N ALA A 56 0.92 -1.86 4.51
CA ALA A 56 1.34 -2.84 3.53
C ALA A 56 0.19 -3.79 3.14
N ALA A 57 -0.59 -4.28 4.10
CA ALA A 57 -1.77 -5.10 3.85
C ALA A 57 -2.83 -4.33 3.06
N TRP A 58 -3.08 -3.06 3.41
CA TRP A 58 -4.00 -2.19 2.68
C TRP A 58 -3.56 -1.98 1.22
N ALA A 59 -2.27 -1.73 0.98
CA ALA A 59 -1.73 -1.60 -0.38
C ALA A 59 -1.88 -2.90 -1.18
N ASN A 60 -1.63 -4.06 -0.55
CA ASN A 60 -1.82 -5.37 -1.17
C ASN A 60 -3.28 -5.63 -1.55
N ARG A 61 -4.24 -5.28 -0.71
CA ARG A 61 -5.69 -5.41 -1.02
C ARG A 61 -6.07 -4.57 -2.23
N ARG A 62 -5.58 -3.32 -2.29
CA ARG A 62 -5.79 -2.45 -3.45
C ARG A 62 -5.20 -3.03 -4.74
N TYR A 63 -4.02 -3.61 -4.66
CA TYR A 63 -3.42 -4.31 -5.80
C TYR A 63 -4.27 -5.50 -6.26
N CYS A 64 -4.78 -6.33 -5.35
CA CYS A 64 -5.66 -7.45 -5.70
C CYS A 64 -6.92 -6.98 -6.44
N HIS A 65 -7.52 -5.86 -6.01
CA HIS A 65 -8.65 -5.26 -6.70
C HIS A 65 -8.26 -4.70 -8.08
N TRP A 66 -7.14 -3.97 -8.18
CA TRP A 66 -6.67 -3.37 -9.42
C TRP A 66 -6.26 -4.40 -10.49
N SER A 67 -5.60 -5.48 -10.08
CA SER A 67 -5.06 -6.50 -11.00
C SER A 67 -6.11 -7.51 -11.48
N GLY A 68 -7.35 -7.44 -10.99
CA GLY A 68 -8.38 -8.45 -11.25
C GLY A 68 -8.11 -9.81 -10.58
N ASN A 69 -7.00 -9.97 -9.85
CA ASN A 69 -6.65 -11.16 -9.07
C ASN A 69 -7.36 -11.18 -7.70
N TYR A 70 -8.63 -10.79 -7.65
CA TYR A 70 -9.43 -10.82 -6.43
C TYR A 70 -10.01 -12.23 -6.19
N LEU A 71 -9.13 -13.18 -5.88
CA LEU A 71 -9.52 -14.48 -5.34
C LEU A 71 -9.79 -14.32 -3.84
N GLY A 72 -10.98 -13.80 -3.52
CA GLY A 72 -11.70 -14.06 -2.27
C GLY A 72 -10.99 -13.75 -0.95
N TYR A 73 -11.02 -12.49 -0.52
CA TYR A 73 -11.39 -12.23 0.87
C TYR A 73 -12.87 -11.92 0.85
N LYS A 74 -13.69 -12.74 1.53
CA LYS A 74 -15.05 -12.33 1.87
C LYS A 74 -14.89 -11.06 2.69
N GLU A 75 -15.42 -9.94 2.18
CA GLU A 75 -15.76 -8.81 3.02
C GLU A 75 -16.68 -9.37 4.12
N GLU A 76 -16.16 -9.55 5.33
CA GLU A 76 -17.03 -9.71 6.48
C GLU A 76 -17.80 -8.40 6.56
N ALA A 77 -19.05 -8.45 6.10
CA ALA A 77 -19.97 -7.33 6.16
C ALA A 77 -19.93 -6.77 7.59
N PRO A 78 -19.83 -5.44 7.78
CA PRO A 78 -19.92 -4.87 9.11
C PRO A 78 -21.21 -5.39 9.73
N ALA A 79 -21.09 -6.04 10.89
CA ALA A 79 -22.24 -6.54 11.64
C ALA A 79 -23.23 -5.39 11.84
N LEU A 80 -24.42 -5.54 11.26
CA LEU A 80 -25.57 -4.66 11.48
C LEU A 80 -26.05 -4.77 12.93
#